data_AF-A0A6M5YXL0-F1
#
_entry.id   AF-A0A6M5YXL0-F1
#
_cell.length_a   1.000
_cell.length_b   1.000
_cell.length_c   1.000
_cell.angle_alpha   90.00
_cell.angle_beta   90.00
_cell.angle_gamma   90.00
#
_symmetry.space_group_name_H-M   'P 1'
#
loop_
_entity.id
_entity.type
_entity.pdbx_description
1 polymer ?
#
loop_
_entity_poly.entity_id
_entity_poly.type
_entity_poly.pdbx_seq_one_letter_code
_entity_poly.pdbx_strand_id
1 'polypeptide(L)'
;MYRSLPLRMKLFSFAALCLLLALAVVGVSVATTRAMARDAERACGRLNSEKLDQTVGAVRALCATQQDALRHLLEVDLKSAHALADQRGGFRLAPEPVTWSAVNQFTKAGAPVRLPRMALGATWLGQNADPGRPSPLVDEVMRITGATCTVFQRMNDEGDMIRVCTNIEDAGGRRAIGTFIPAAGPDGKRNAVVATVLRGETYIGRAFVVRAWYISAYEPIRDAAGRVIGALYVGVPQDNVPALRTAVGDMRVGATGRTFVIDSQGSWVIRPREGGSDALQPVRGELAASGPRLAPGAVAELTHTEERGDGSPPVRKVVRFTYFAPWDWVIGVVVDEAEVQEVSAGVVAQGRHQVVLLGAISGAALVAILTCALVLARTICRPIAQVVQALEATAAADFSRRVEVTSRDEVGRMGAALNTAIAALRASKEAEQKQAEKDRAAAEAERQRAAERAERGASRPRRTGRRPRPSGSGRPSGPSASASRPRRTASRRRRTGRPRPARRSGRRPCGTR
;
A
#
# COMPACT_ATOMS: atom_id res chain seq x y z
N MET A 1 0.21 -44.86 22.02
CA MET A 1 1.45 -44.75 21.23
C MET A 1 2.57 -44.03 21.98
N TYR A 2 2.54 -42.71 22.21
CA TYR A 2 3.71 -41.96 22.74
C TYR A 2 4.38 -42.52 24.02
N ARG A 3 3.61 -43.09 24.97
CA ARG A 3 4.16 -43.62 26.24
C ARG A 3 5.20 -44.73 26.05
N SER A 4 5.06 -45.60 25.06
CA SER A 4 5.97 -46.74 24.82
C SER A 4 7.24 -46.41 24.03
N LEU A 5 7.42 -45.16 23.56
CA LEU A 5 8.62 -44.76 22.83
C LEU A 5 9.86 -44.67 23.76
N PRO A 6 11.07 -45.04 23.30
CA PRO A 6 12.29 -44.87 24.08
C PRO A 6 12.60 -43.39 24.34
N LEU A 7 13.27 -43.09 25.45
CA LEU A 7 13.42 -41.72 25.97
C LEU A 7 14.07 -40.75 24.97
N ARG A 8 15.06 -41.22 24.19
CA ARG A 8 15.70 -40.44 23.11
C ARG A 8 14.71 -39.99 22.03
N MET A 9 13.78 -40.87 21.64
CA MET A 9 12.81 -40.63 20.58
C MET A 9 11.73 -39.62 21.01
N LYS A 10 11.38 -39.63 22.31
CA LYS A 10 10.58 -38.57 22.95
C LYS A 10 11.33 -37.23 22.91
N LEU A 11 12.61 -37.21 23.29
CA LEU A 11 13.45 -36.01 23.29
C LEU A 11 13.57 -35.39 21.87
N PHE A 12 13.83 -36.20 20.85
CA PHE A 12 13.85 -35.74 19.45
C PHE A 12 12.49 -35.25 18.96
N SER A 13 11.37 -35.88 19.36
CA SER A 13 10.04 -35.38 18.98
C SER A 13 9.69 -34.03 19.63
N PHE A 14 10.21 -33.75 20.83
CA PHE A 14 10.09 -32.42 21.45
C PHE A 14 10.92 -31.37 20.71
N ALA A 15 12.19 -31.68 20.37
CA ALA A 15 13.03 -30.80 19.57
C ALA A 15 12.42 -30.52 18.18
N ALA A 16 11.83 -31.52 17.54
CA ALA A 16 11.10 -31.37 16.27
C ALA A 16 9.84 -30.50 16.40
N LEU A 17 9.10 -30.60 17.50
CA LEU A 17 7.96 -29.72 17.78
C LEU A 17 8.41 -28.26 17.98
N CYS A 18 9.53 -28.02 18.68
CA CYS A 18 10.11 -26.69 18.82
C CYS A 18 10.61 -26.12 17.47
N LEU A 19 11.23 -26.94 16.61
CA LEU A 19 11.59 -26.56 15.24
C LEU A 19 10.37 -26.14 14.43
N LEU A 20 9.30 -26.95 14.44
CA LEU A 20 8.06 -26.65 13.74
C LEU A 20 7.41 -25.34 14.24
N LEU A 21 7.45 -25.09 15.55
CA LEU A 21 6.95 -23.84 16.14
C LEU A 21 7.79 -22.63 15.71
N ALA A 22 9.12 -22.74 15.71
CA ALA A 22 10.02 -21.68 15.25
C ALA A 22 9.83 -21.38 13.76
N LEU A 23 9.73 -22.41 12.92
CA LEU A 23 9.43 -22.26 11.49
C LEU A 23 8.04 -21.65 11.26
N ALA A 24 7.04 -21.99 12.08
CA ALA A 24 5.72 -21.37 12.01
C ALA A 24 5.76 -19.88 12.38
N VAL A 25 6.49 -19.48 13.42
CA VAL A 25 6.65 -18.07 13.81
C VAL A 25 7.37 -17.27 12.72
N VAL A 26 8.47 -17.80 12.15
CA VAL A 26 9.17 -17.15 11.03
C VAL A 26 8.27 -17.09 9.79
N GLY A 27 7.55 -18.17 9.46
CA GLY A 27 6.62 -18.21 8.33
C GLY A 27 5.47 -17.20 8.45
N VAL A 28 4.88 -17.08 9.65
CA VAL A 28 3.86 -16.06 9.95
C VAL A 28 4.44 -14.66 9.86
N SER A 29 5.63 -14.41 10.41
CA SER A 29 6.31 -13.10 10.31
C SER A 29 6.61 -12.72 8.86
N VAL A 30 7.10 -13.65 8.03
CA VAL A 30 7.31 -13.41 6.60
C VAL A 30 5.98 -13.15 5.88
N ALA A 31 4.92 -13.87 6.25
CA ALA A 31 3.58 -13.66 5.67
C ALA A 31 2.98 -12.29 6.05
N THR A 32 3.10 -11.85 7.30
CA THR A 32 2.60 -10.54 7.74
C THR A 32 3.40 -9.39 7.14
N THR A 33 4.73 -9.45 7.12
CA THR A 33 5.56 -8.45 6.43
C THR A 33 5.23 -8.38 4.93
N ARG A 34 5.00 -9.52 4.26
CA ARG A 34 4.54 -9.56 2.86
C ARG A 34 3.09 -9.11 2.65
N ALA A 35 2.24 -9.09 3.68
CA ALA A 35 0.91 -8.51 3.60
C ALA A 35 1.00 -6.98 3.77
N MET A 36 1.61 -6.53 4.85
CA MET A 36 1.82 -5.11 5.16
C MET A 36 2.55 -4.36 4.04
N ALA A 37 3.52 -4.99 3.37
CA ALA A 37 4.18 -4.43 2.19
C ALA A 37 3.17 -4.09 1.06
N ARG A 38 2.34 -5.05 0.67
CA ARG A 38 1.35 -4.89 -0.42
C ARG A 38 0.22 -3.95 -0.05
N ASP A 39 -0.19 -3.90 1.22
CA ASP A 39 -1.23 -3.00 1.67
C ASP A 39 -0.70 -1.55 1.85
N ALA A 40 0.58 -1.38 2.24
CA ALA A 40 1.25 -0.08 2.21
C ALA A 40 1.44 0.45 0.78
N GLU A 41 1.83 -0.41 -0.16
CA GLU A 41 1.94 -0.11 -1.59
C GLU A 41 0.60 0.36 -2.17
N ARG A 42 -0.48 -0.37 -1.92
CA ARG A 42 -1.86 0.01 -2.31
C ARG A 42 -2.40 1.25 -1.59
N ALA A 43 -1.95 1.52 -0.37
CA ALA A 43 -2.33 2.73 0.36
C ALA A 43 -1.61 3.95 -0.21
N CYS A 44 -0.29 3.86 -0.44
CA CYS A 44 0.48 4.98 -0.93
C CYS A 44 0.23 5.29 -2.40
N GLY A 45 0.04 4.27 -3.26
CA GLY A 45 -0.38 4.49 -4.65
C GLY A 45 -1.72 5.25 -4.76
N ARG A 46 -2.68 4.98 -3.86
CA ARG A 46 -3.92 5.76 -3.77
C ARG A 46 -3.69 7.18 -3.25
N LEU A 47 -2.93 7.37 -2.17
CA LEU A 47 -2.61 8.70 -1.66
C LEU A 47 -1.85 9.56 -2.68
N ASN A 48 -0.95 8.97 -3.47
CA ASN A 48 -0.24 9.65 -4.55
C ASN A 48 -1.18 9.97 -5.73
N SER A 49 -2.07 9.06 -6.12
CA SER A 49 -3.16 9.35 -7.08
C SER A 49 -4.02 10.53 -6.61
N GLU A 50 -4.55 10.47 -5.39
CA GLU A 50 -5.40 11.50 -4.79
C GLU A 50 -4.66 12.86 -4.73
N LYS A 51 -3.35 12.86 -4.46
CA LYS A 51 -2.52 14.06 -4.44
C LYS A 51 -2.28 14.65 -5.84
N LEU A 52 -2.13 13.81 -6.87
CA LEU A 52 -2.05 14.24 -8.27
C LEU A 52 -3.40 14.85 -8.71
N ASP A 53 -4.51 14.20 -8.39
CA ASP A 53 -5.87 14.67 -8.69
C ASP A 53 -6.17 16.00 -7.97
N GLN A 54 -5.78 16.13 -6.70
CA GLN A 54 -5.86 17.39 -5.95
C GLN A 54 -5.01 18.50 -6.58
N THR A 55 -3.82 18.18 -7.11
CA THR A 55 -2.95 19.18 -7.74
C THR A 55 -3.54 19.67 -9.07
N VAL A 56 -3.99 18.75 -9.93
CA VAL A 56 -4.69 19.07 -11.18
C VAL A 56 -5.97 19.87 -10.90
N GLY A 57 -6.71 19.49 -9.86
CA GLY A 57 -7.87 20.22 -9.35
C GLY A 57 -7.54 21.64 -8.87
N ALA A 58 -6.43 21.81 -8.13
CA ALA A 58 -5.97 23.12 -7.63
C ALA A 58 -5.54 24.06 -8.77
N VAL A 59 -4.83 23.57 -9.78
CA VAL A 59 -4.49 24.37 -10.98
C VAL A 59 -5.76 24.78 -11.73
N ARG A 60 -6.71 23.84 -11.93
CA ARG A 60 -8.01 24.15 -12.57
C ARG A 60 -8.84 25.15 -11.75
N ALA A 61 -8.81 25.07 -10.41
CA ALA A 61 -9.46 26.04 -9.53
C ALA A 61 -8.82 27.43 -9.65
N LEU A 62 -7.49 27.51 -9.71
CA LEU A 62 -6.76 28.77 -9.94
C LEU A 62 -7.11 29.39 -11.30
N CYS A 63 -7.20 28.59 -12.37
CA CYS A 63 -7.69 29.04 -13.67
C CYS A 63 -9.14 29.55 -13.62
N ALA A 64 -10.02 28.88 -12.85
CA ALA A 64 -11.40 29.34 -12.66
C ALA A 64 -11.46 30.70 -11.94
N THR A 65 -10.74 30.86 -10.82
CA THR A 65 -10.67 32.14 -10.08
C THR A 65 -10.14 33.28 -10.96
N GLN A 66 -9.14 33.01 -11.80
CA GLN A 66 -8.60 34.00 -12.74
C GLN A 66 -9.61 34.31 -13.88
N GLN A 67 -10.33 33.33 -14.40
CA GLN A 67 -11.39 33.54 -15.39
C GLN A 67 -12.54 34.39 -14.83
N ASP A 68 -12.95 34.19 -13.57
CA ASP A 68 -14.03 34.99 -12.97
C ASP A 68 -13.57 36.41 -12.63
N ALA A 69 -12.33 36.60 -12.18
CA ALA A 69 -11.72 37.92 -12.03
C ALA A 69 -11.62 38.68 -13.37
N LEU A 70 -11.18 38.01 -14.45
CA LEU A 70 -11.13 38.59 -15.79
C LEU A 70 -12.53 38.88 -16.36
N ARG A 71 -13.53 38.04 -16.10
CA ARG A 71 -14.93 38.33 -16.45
C ARG A 71 -15.40 39.63 -15.80
N HIS A 72 -15.19 39.78 -14.49
CA HIS A 72 -15.65 40.97 -13.78
C HIS A 72 -14.90 42.24 -14.21
N LEU A 73 -13.60 42.15 -14.49
CA LEU A 73 -12.82 43.25 -15.07
C LEU A 73 -13.39 43.67 -16.44
N LEU A 74 -13.63 42.71 -17.35
CA LEU A 74 -14.20 43.00 -18.67
C LEU A 74 -15.64 43.56 -18.60
N GLU A 75 -16.44 43.17 -17.59
CA GLU A 75 -17.74 43.80 -17.33
C GLU A 75 -17.62 45.26 -16.89
N VAL A 76 -16.60 45.62 -16.12
CA VAL A 76 -16.32 47.01 -15.71
C VAL A 76 -15.79 47.80 -16.90
N ASP A 77 -14.83 47.25 -17.66
CA ASP A 77 -14.26 47.89 -18.84
C ASP A 77 -15.32 48.20 -19.90
N LEU A 78 -16.24 47.27 -20.13
CA LEU A 78 -17.33 47.42 -21.09
C LEU A 78 -18.31 48.50 -20.65
N LYS A 79 -18.69 48.53 -19.37
CA LYS A 79 -19.52 49.61 -18.79
C LYS A 79 -18.83 50.97 -18.89
N SER A 80 -17.52 51.03 -18.66
CA SER A 80 -16.72 52.26 -18.82
C SER A 80 -16.68 52.73 -20.28
N ALA A 81 -16.51 51.81 -21.23
CA ALA A 81 -16.56 52.11 -22.66
C ALA A 81 -17.96 52.57 -23.12
N HIS A 82 -19.03 51.95 -22.59
CA HIS A 82 -20.42 52.33 -22.87
C HIS A 82 -20.75 53.72 -22.32
N ALA A 83 -20.45 53.98 -21.03
CA ALA A 83 -20.70 55.28 -20.41
C ALA A 83 -19.91 56.42 -21.10
N LEU A 84 -18.69 56.15 -21.56
CA LEU A 84 -17.89 57.11 -22.34
C LEU A 84 -18.44 57.32 -23.76
N ALA A 85 -19.14 56.33 -24.33
CA ALA A 85 -19.85 56.48 -25.59
C ALA A 85 -21.12 57.33 -25.43
N ASP A 86 -21.91 57.09 -24.38
CA ASP A 86 -23.12 57.86 -24.06
C ASP A 86 -22.82 59.33 -23.76
N GLN A 87 -21.77 59.61 -22.97
CA GLN A 87 -21.28 60.98 -22.72
C GLN A 87 -20.88 61.71 -24.00
N ARG A 88 -20.59 60.99 -25.09
CA ARG A 88 -20.25 61.52 -26.42
C ARG A 88 -21.44 61.49 -27.40
N GLY A 89 -22.66 61.25 -26.91
CA GLY A 89 -23.90 61.26 -27.69
C GLY A 89 -24.33 59.92 -28.27
N GLY A 90 -23.76 58.81 -27.80
CA GLY A 90 -24.14 57.45 -28.19
C GLY A 90 -23.76 57.06 -29.62
N PHE A 91 -23.88 55.77 -29.95
CA PHE A 91 -23.60 55.27 -31.29
C PHE A 91 -24.81 55.44 -32.22
N ARG A 92 -24.56 55.80 -33.49
CA ARG A 92 -25.59 55.84 -34.53
C ARG A 92 -25.02 55.64 -35.93
N LEU A 93 -25.87 55.22 -36.85
CA LEU A 93 -25.56 55.17 -38.28
C LEU A 93 -25.96 56.51 -38.93
N ALA A 94 -24.99 57.23 -39.50
CA ALA A 94 -25.22 58.41 -40.32
C ALA A 94 -25.52 58.02 -41.78
N PRO A 95 -26.35 58.77 -42.51
CA PRO A 95 -26.89 58.36 -43.80
C PRO A 95 -25.84 58.37 -44.93
N GLU A 96 -24.72 59.08 -44.77
CA GLU A 96 -23.67 59.11 -45.79
C GLU A 96 -22.97 57.74 -45.84
N PRO A 97 -22.89 57.08 -47.01
CA PRO A 97 -22.20 55.82 -47.13
C PRO A 97 -20.68 55.99 -47.20
N VAL A 98 -19.96 54.97 -46.74
CA VAL A 98 -18.51 54.81 -46.90
C VAL A 98 -18.20 53.39 -47.41
N THR A 99 -17.19 53.28 -48.27
CA THR A 99 -16.74 51.99 -48.80
C THR A 99 -15.63 51.43 -47.91
N TRP A 100 -15.78 50.18 -47.49
CA TRP A 100 -14.79 49.39 -46.77
C TRP A 100 -14.20 48.31 -47.67
N SER A 101 -12.91 48.05 -47.54
CA SER A 101 -12.33 46.77 -47.97
C SER A 101 -12.53 45.77 -46.83
N ALA A 102 -13.58 44.96 -46.91
CA ALA A 102 -13.98 44.04 -45.86
C ALA A 102 -13.21 42.72 -46.00
N VAL A 103 -12.41 42.36 -44.99
CA VAL A 103 -11.56 41.15 -45.02
C VAL A 103 -11.98 40.15 -43.95
N ASN A 104 -12.32 38.92 -44.34
CA ASN A 104 -12.73 37.88 -43.41
C ASN A 104 -11.56 37.52 -42.49
N GLN A 105 -11.73 37.65 -41.17
CA GLN A 105 -10.61 37.48 -40.24
C GLN A 105 -10.02 36.07 -40.20
N PHE A 106 -10.77 35.05 -40.62
CA PHE A 106 -10.34 33.65 -40.68
C PHE A 106 -9.77 33.30 -42.06
N THR A 107 -10.56 33.43 -43.13
CA THR A 107 -10.20 32.97 -44.48
C THR A 107 -9.32 33.95 -45.26
N LYS A 108 -9.18 35.19 -44.78
CA LYS A 108 -8.48 36.32 -45.43
C LYS A 108 -9.05 36.74 -46.79
N ALA A 109 -10.16 36.16 -47.24
CA ALA A 109 -10.91 36.62 -48.41
C ALA A 109 -11.40 38.06 -48.21
N GLY A 110 -11.27 38.90 -49.23
CA GLY A 110 -11.60 40.32 -49.19
C GLY A 110 -12.64 40.71 -50.24
N ALA A 111 -13.58 41.59 -49.87
CA ALA A 111 -14.58 42.15 -50.77
C ALA A 111 -14.90 43.62 -50.44
N PRO A 112 -15.18 44.49 -51.42
CA PRO A 112 -15.62 45.86 -51.17
C PRO A 112 -17.08 45.86 -50.66
N VAL A 113 -17.35 46.55 -49.55
CA VAL A 113 -18.69 46.67 -48.96
C VAL A 113 -19.00 48.13 -48.66
N ARG A 114 -20.20 48.59 -49.04
CA ARG A 114 -20.65 49.99 -48.87
C ARG A 114 -21.65 50.06 -47.72
N LEU A 115 -21.28 50.76 -46.64
CA LEU A 115 -22.06 50.83 -45.40
C LEU A 115 -22.33 52.29 -44.99
N PRO A 116 -23.43 52.60 -44.27
CA PRO A 116 -23.60 53.91 -43.64
C PRO A 116 -22.47 54.17 -42.62
N ARG A 117 -22.10 55.43 -42.41
CA ARG A 117 -21.03 55.80 -41.46
C ARG A 117 -21.46 55.56 -40.01
N MET A 118 -20.80 54.63 -39.31
CA MET A 118 -20.89 54.54 -37.84
C MET A 118 -20.29 55.80 -37.19
N ALA A 119 -21.09 56.52 -36.41
CA ALA A 119 -20.75 57.75 -35.72
C ALA A 119 -20.99 57.63 -34.21
N LEU A 120 -20.30 58.46 -33.45
CA LEU A 120 -20.45 58.65 -32.02
C LEU A 120 -20.90 60.10 -31.78
N GLY A 121 -22.17 60.30 -31.41
CA GLY A 121 -22.81 61.61 -31.43
C GLY A 121 -22.69 62.28 -32.81
N ALA A 122 -22.13 63.48 -32.85
CA ALA A 122 -21.86 64.21 -34.11
C ALA A 122 -20.64 63.69 -34.90
N THR A 123 -19.77 62.88 -34.29
CA THR A 123 -18.43 62.57 -34.82
C THR A 123 -18.41 61.23 -35.54
N TRP A 124 -18.08 61.21 -36.84
CA TRP A 124 -17.79 59.96 -37.55
C TRP A 124 -16.55 59.27 -36.95
N LEU A 125 -16.61 57.94 -36.73
CA LEU A 125 -15.47 57.19 -36.18
C LEU A 125 -14.24 57.16 -37.10
N GLY A 126 -14.43 57.45 -38.39
CA GLY A 126 -13.36 57.50 -39.40
C GLY A 126 -12.91 56.12 -39.89
N GLN A 127 -12.04 56.13 -40.91
CA GLN A 127 -11.25 54.96 -41.32
C GLN A 127 -9.82 55.15 -40.81
N ASN A 128 -9.63 54.98 -39.51
CA ASN A 128 -8.31 55.19 -38.89
C ASN A 128 -7.48 53.91 -38.82
N ALA A 129 -6.51 53.77 -39.73
CA ALA A 129 -5.50 52.72 -39.73
C ALA A 129 -4.22 53.09 -38.95
N ASP A 130 -4.02 54.35 -38.62
CA ASP A 130 -2.79 54.88 -38.01
C ASP A 130 -2.89 54.86 -36.47
N PRO A 131 -2.00 54.16 -35.74
CA PRO A 131 -1.99 54.19 -34.27
C PRO A 131 -1.70 55.60 -33.73
N GLY A 132 -0.81 56.37 -34.37
CA GLY A 132 -0.36 57.69 -33.91
C GLY A 132 -1.42 58.79 -34.02
N ARG A 133 -2.41 58.62 -34.89
CA ARG A 133 -3.60 59.48 -34.94
C ARG A 133 -4.66 58.99 -33.93
N PRO A 134 -5.16 59.85 -33.01
CA PRO A 134 -6.23 59.47 -32.08
C PRO A 134 -7.50 59.01 -32.78
N SER A 135 -8.08 57.92 -32.28
CA SER A 135 -9.39 57.40 -32.68
C SER A 135 -10.48 57.79 -31.67
N PRO A 136 -11.69 58.15 -32.11
CA PRO A 136 -12.81 58.37 -31.18
C PRO A 136 -13.08 57.12 -30.33
N LEU A 137 -13.35 57.36 -29.03
CA LEU A 137 -13.59 56.35 -27.98
C LEU A 137 -12.41 55.43 -27.65
N VAL A 138 -11.94 54.60 -28.60
CA VAL A 138 -11.17 53.38 -28.30
C VAL A 138 -9.81 53.62 -27.62
N ASP A 139 -9.17 54.75 -27.86
CA ASP A 139 -7.88 55.08 -27.24
C ASP A 139 -8.05 55.63 -25.82
N GLU A 140 -9.15 56.33 -25.57
CA GLU A 140 -9.51 56.83 -24.24
C GLU A 140 -9.95 55.69 -23.32
N VAL A 141 -10.62 54.66 -23.87
CA VAL A 141 -10.89 53.41 -23.13
C VAL A 141 -9.57 52.74 -22.73
N MET A 142 -8.63 52.54 -23.65
CA MET A 142 -7.30 52.01 -23.33
C MET A 142 -6.59 52.83 -22.24
N ARG A 143 -6.68 54.16 -22.30
CA ARG A 143 -6.07 55.07 -21.32
C ARG A 143 -6.70 54.98 -19.93
N ILE A 144 -7.96 54.56 -19.82
CA ILE A 144 -8.70 54.46 -18.56
C ILE A 144 -8.63 53.03 -17.97
N THR A 145 -8.75 52.00 -18.80
CA THR A 145 -8.89 50.60 -18.34
C THR A 145 -7.66 49.73 -18.61
N GLY A 146 -6.80 50.10 -19.57
CA GLY A 146 -5.74 49.23 -20.09
C GLY A 146 -6.21 48.10 -21.00
N ALA A 147 -7.51 48.03 -21.32
CA ALA A 147 -8.08 47.00 -22.19
C ALA A 147 -8.03 47.40 -23.67
N THR A 148 -7.89 46.41 -24.57
CA THR A 148 -8.14 46.66 -25.99
C THR A 148 -9.63 46.93 -26.19
N CYS A 149 -9.96 47.88 -27.06
CA CYS A 149 -11.31 48.39 -27.28
C CYS A 149 -11.57 48.46 -28.77
N THR A 150 -12.79 48.10 -29.19
CA THR A 150 -13.17 48.05 -30.60
C THR A 150 -14.65 48.32 -30.79
N VAL A 151 -14.97 49.09 -31.83
CA VAL A 151 -16.33 49.23 -32.36
C VAL A 151 -16.45 48.40 -33.63
N PHE A 152 -17.43 47.50 -33.65
CA PHE A 152 -17.87 46.78 -34.84
C PHE A 152 -19.19 47.34 -35.35
N GLN A 153 -19.40 47.29 -36.66
CA GLN A 153 -20.64 47.62 -37.35
C GLN A 153 -21.20 46.40 -38.07
N ARG A 154 -22.51 46.18 -38.01
CA ARG A 154 -23.20 45.12 -38.74
C ARG A 154 -23.20 45.43 -40.25
N MET A 155 -22.83 44.44 -41.06
CA MET A 155 -22.67 44.58 -42.52
C MET A 155 -23.93 44.19 -43.30
N ASN A 156 -24.65 43.16 -42.84
CA ASN A 156 -25.72 42.49 -43.55
C ASN A 156 -26.74 41.85 -42.60
N ASP A 157 -27.82 41.29 -43.15
CA ASP A 157 -28.87 40.65 -42.36
C ASP A 157 -28.43 39.35 -41.69
N GLU A 158 -27.49 38.60 -42.29
CA GLU A 158 -26.85 37.43 -41.66
C GLU A 158 -26.14 37.79 -40.35
N GLY A 159 -25.59 39.02 -40.28
CA GLY A 159 -25.06 39.65 -39.08
C GLY A 159 -23.54 39.72 -39.01
N ASP A 160 -22.83 39.67 -40.13
CA ASP A 160 -21.39 39.88 -40.18
C ASP A 160 -21.01 41.23 -39.56
N MET A 161 -19.92 41.26 -38.79
CA MET A 161 -19.52 42.42 -37.98
C MET A 161 -18.14 42.94 -38.42
N ILE A 162 -18.09 44.06 -39.14
CA ILE A 162 -16.84 44.70 -39.60
C ILE A 162 -16.24 45.60 -38.52
N ARG A 163 -14.91 45.54 -38.36
CA ARG A 163 -14.18 46.39 -37.41
C ARG A 163 -14.04 47.80 -37.96
N VAL A 164 -14.80 48.75 -37.43
CA VAL A 164 -14.81 50.14 -37.93
C VAL A 164 -13.87 51.06 -37.14
N CYS A 165 -13.66 50.81 -35.85
CA CYS A 165 -12.75 51.60 -35.01
C CYS A 165 -12.07 50.69 -33.99
N THR A 166 -10.76 50.81 -33.76
CA THR A 166 -10.02 49.91 -32.87
C THR A 166 -8.67 50.47 -32.42
N ASN A 167 -8.22 50.02 -31.25
CA ASN A 167 -6.85 50.21 -30.77
C ASN A 167 -5.98 48.93 -30.94
N ILE A 168 -6.50 47.87 -31.58
CA ILE A 168 -5.77 46.62 -31.84
C ILE A 168 -4.97 46.72 -33.13
N GLU A 169 -3.68 46.42 -33.06
CA GLU A 169 -2.77 46.47 -34.21
C GLU A 169 -2.64 45.14 -34.97
N ASP A 170 -2.52 45.25 -36.29
CA ASP A 170 -2.15 44.18 -37.22
C ASP A 170 -0.65 43.82 -37.14
N ALA A 171 -0.19 42.91 -38.01
CA ALA A 171 1.20 42.47 -38.03
C ALA A 171 2.19 43.55 -38.54
N GLY A 172 1.69 44.65 -39.12
CA GLY A 172 2.47 45.80 -39.58
C GLY A 172 2.34 47.03 -38.67
N GLY A 173 1.83 46.88 -37.45
CA GLY A 173 1.67 47.98 -36.49
C GLY A 173 0.55 48.96 -36.80
N ARG A 174 -0.41 48.59 -37.67
CA ARG A 174 -1.54 49.47 -38.05
C ARG A 174 -2.82 49.01 -37.36
N ARG A 175 -3.72 49.93 -37.02
CA ARG A 175 -5.03 49.59 -36.45
C ARG A 175 -5.81 48.66 -37.39
N ALA A 176 -6.22 47.50 -36.88
CA ALA A 176 -6.76 46.37 -37.65
C ALA A 176 -8.24 46.54 -38.09
N ILE A 177 -8.59 47.74 -38.56
CA ILE A 177 -9.90 48.07 -39.12
C ILE A 177 -10.17 47.31 -40.44
N GLY A 178 -11.42 47.30 -40.91
CA GLY A 178 -11.83 46.65 -42.16
C GLY A 178 -11.89 45.11 -42.11
N THR A 179 -11.22 44.45 -41.16
CA THR A 179 -11.43 43.01 -40.94
C THR A 179 -12.77 42.75 -40.27
N PHE A 180 -13.45 41.65 -40.63
CA PHE A 180 -14.79 41.32 -40.12
C PHE A 180 -14.87 39.93 -39.47
N ILE A 181 -15.77 39.82 -38.50
CA ILE A 181 -16.19 38.58 -37.86
C ILE A 181 -17.40 38.04 -38.64
N PRO A 182 -17.31 36.88 -39.31
CA PRO A 182 -18.44 36.31 -40.03
C PRO A 182 -19.48 35.68 -39.08
N ALA A 183 -20.75 35.71 -39.49
CA ALA A 183 -21.89 35.14 -38.77
C ALA A 183 -21.85 33.59 -38.73
N ALA A 184 -21.25 32.96 -39.73
CA ALA A 184 -20.86 31.55 -39.73
C ALA A 184 -19.34 31.40 -39.56
N GLY A 185 -18.93 30.42 -38.76
CA GLY A 185 -17.52 30.02 -38.62
C GLY A 185 -17.02 29.21 -39.83
N PRO A 186 -15.70 28.96 -39.93
CA PRO A 186 -15.13 28.11 -40.99
C PRO A 186 -15.66 26.66 -41.00
N ASP A 187 -16.28 26.21 -39.90
CA ASP A 187 -16.92 24.90 -39.74
C ASP A 187 -18.44 24.92 -40.06
N GLY A 188 -18.94 26.02 -40.63
CA GLY A 188 -20.35 26.22 -40.97
C GLY A 188 -21.29 26.46 -39.78
N LYS A 189 -20.81 26.40 -38.53
CA LYS A 189 -21.64 26.68 -37.35
C LYS A 189 -21.84 28.18 -37.16
N ARG A 190 -22.94 28.59 -36.51
CA ARG A 190 -23.13 30.00 -36.13
C ARG A 190 -22.04 30.44 -35.16
N ASN A 191 -21.43 31.59 -35.45
CA ASN A 191 -20.40 32.19 -34.62
C ASN A 191 -20.98 32.63 -33.27
N ALA A 192 -20.43 32.12 -32.16
CA ALA A 192 -20.98 32.32 -30.83
C ALA A 192 -21.04 33.80 -30.39
N VAL A 193 -20.10 34.64 -30.86
CA VAL A 193 -20.09 36.09 -30.60
C VAL A 193 -21.26 36.75 -31.32
N VAL A 194 -21.32 36.60 -32.65
CA VAL A 194 -22.36 37.20 -33.51
C VAL A 194 -23.75 36.73 -33.09
N ALA A 195 -23.94 35.42 -32.89
CA ALA A 195 -25.21 34.84 -32.52
C ALA A 195 -25.73 35.33 -31.15
N THR A 196 -24.85 35.72 -30.23
CA THR A 196 -25.20 36.23 -28.89
C THR A 196 -25.50 37.72 -28.94
N VAL A 197 -24.64 38.49 -29.60
CA VAL A 197 -24.87 39.92 -29.89
C VAL A 197 -26.18 40.14 -30.65
N LEU A 198 -26.53 39.30 -31.63
CA LEU A 198 -27.80 39.40 -32.37
C LEU A 198 -29.05 39.05 -31.54
N ARG A 199 -28.94 38.21 -30.49
CA ARG A 199 -30.03 38.03 -29.50
C ARG A 199 -30.18 39.27 -28.61
N GLY A 200 -29.21 40.17 -28.62
CA GLY A 200 -29.19 41.34 -27.75
C GLY A 200 -28.57 41.06 -26.38
N GLU A 201 -27.78 40.00 -26.26
CA GLU A 201 -27.07 39.57 -25.06
C GLU A 201 -25.57 39.93 -25.15
N THR A 202 -24.94 40.16 -24.01
CA THR A 202 -23.48 40.36 -23.93
C THR A 202 -22.76 39.02 -23.94
N TYR A 203 -21.90 38.78 -24.93
CA TYR A 203 -20.99 37.63 -24.93
C TYR A 203 -19.77 37.93 -24.06
N ILE A 204 -19.34 37.01 -23.18
CA ILE A 204 -18.07 37.08 -22.47
C ILE A 204 -17.35 35.73 -22.54
N GLY A 205 -16.19 35.68 -23.20
CA GLY A 205 -15.42 34.45 -23.42
C GLY A 205 -14.15 34.62 -24.25
N ARG A 206 -13.52 33.48 -24.60
CA ARG A 206 -12.33 33.40 -25.45
C ARG A 206 -12.68 33.66 -26.92
N ALA A 207 -12.05 34.64 -27.55
CA ALA A 207 -12.22 34.95 -28.97
C ALA A 207 -10.87 35.12 -29.69
N PHE A 208 -10.80 34.73 -30.97
CA PHE A 208 -9.62 34.97 -31.79
C PHE A 208 -9.71 36.35 -32.44
N VAL A 209 -8.75 37.23 -32.16
CA VAL A 209 -8.78 38.63 -32.57
C VAL A 209 -7.47 38.97 -33.29
N VAL A 210 -7.58 39.17 -34.62
CA VAL A 210 -6.50 39.48 -35.57
C VAL A 210 -5.41 38.41 -35.69
N ARG A 211 -4.63 38.21 -34.62
CA ARG A 211 -3.42 37.38 -34.55
C ARG A 211 -3.28 36.55 -33.27
N ALA A 212 -4.08 36.83 -32.24
CA ALA A 212 -3.96 36.19 -30.92
C ALA A 212 -5.33 35.88 -30.32
N TRP A 213 -5.34 35.02 -29.30
CA TRP A 213 -6.52 34.77 -28.47
C TRP A 213 -6.64 35.84 -27.37
N TYR A 214 -7.85 36.32 -27.18
CA TYR A 214 -8.22 37.28 -26.14
C TYR A 214 -9.30 36.67 -25.26
N ILE A 215 -9.30 37.03 -23.97
CA ILE A 215 -10.51 36.93 -23.14
C ILE A 215 -11.22 38.28 -23.30
N SER A 216 -12.49 38.25 -23.70
CA SER A 216 -13.16 39.42 -24.28
C SER A 216 -14.65 39.45 -23.99
N ALA A 217 -15.19 40.66 -23.92
CA ALA A 217 -16.62 40.92 -23.87
C ALA A 217 -17.08 41.65 -25.14
N TYR A 218 -18.28 41.29 -25.63
CA TYR A 218 -18.94 41.94 -26.77
C TYR A 218 -20.39 42.26 -26.39
N GLU A 219 -20.77 43.53 -26.44
CA GLU A 219 -22.11 44.04 -26.15
C GLU A 219 -22.79 44.54 -27.44
N PRO A 220 -24.10 44.30 -27.64
CA PRO A 220 -24.84 44.81 -28.80
C PRO A 220 -24.98 46.35 -28.79
N ILE A 221 -24.45 46.99 -29.83
CA ILE A 221 -24.77 48.39 -30.13
C ILE A 221 -26.13 48.43 -30.82
N ARG A 222 -27.06 49.22 -30.27
CA ARG A 222 -28.44 49.35 -30.75
C ARG A 222 -28.71 50.74 -31.34
N ASP A 223 -29.64 50.81 -32.29
CA ASP A 223 -30.24 52.08 -32.70
C ASP A 223 -31.44 52.46 -31.82
N ALA A 224 -32.04 53.64 -32.08
CA ALA A 224 -33.22 54.13 -31.36
C ALA A 224 -34.49 53.27 -31.56
N ALA A 225 -34.48 52.30 -32.48
CA ALA A 225 -35.54 51.30 -32.65
C ALA A 225 -35.17 49.96 -31.97
N GLY A 226 -34.11 49.93 -31.15
CA GLY A 226 -33.62 48.76 -30.43
C GLY A 226 -32.87 47.73 -31.29
N ARG A 227 -32.70 47.98 -32.59
CA ARG A 227 -32.12 47.04 -33.56
C ARG A 227 -30.61 47.02 -33.42
N VAL A 228 -30.01 45.83 -33.46
CA VAL A 228 -28.55 45.65 -33.36
C VAL A 228 -27.87 46.13 -34.65
N ILE A 229 -27.14 47.24 -34.55
CA ILE A 229 -26.38 47.90 -35.63
C ILE A 229 -24.87 47.64 -35.55
N GLY A 230 -24.38 47.01 -34.48
CA GLY A 230 -22.97 46.75 -34.27
C GLY A 230 -22.68 46.04 -32.95
N ALA A 231 -21.40 46.02 -32.56
CA ALA A 231 -20.96 45.48 -31.27
C ALA A 231 -19.85 46.35 -30.67
N LEU A 232 -19.95 46.64 -29.37
CA LEU A 232 -18.88 47.23 -28.58
C LEU A 232 -18.07 46.09 -27.97
N TYR A 233 -16.76 46.09 -28.19
CA TYR A 233 -15.83 45.08 -27.70
C TYR A 233 -14.84 45.69 -26.72
N VAL A 234 -14.57 44.94 -25.65
CA VAL A 234 -13.35 45.09 -24.83
C VAL A 234 -12.67 43.74 -24.66
N GLY A 235 -11.34 43.74 -24.50
CA GLY A 235 -10.60 42.50 -24.31
C GLY A 235 -9.19 42.65 -23.74
N VAL A 236 -8.71 41.57 -23.13
CA VAL A 236 -7.32 41.40 -22.69
C VAL A 236 -6.66 40.24 -23.43
N PRO A 237 -5.38 40.33 -23.84
CA PRO A 237 -4.69 39.20 -24.48
C PRO A 237 -4.63 38.01 -23.52
N GLN A 238 -4.91 36.79 -24.00
CA GLN A 238 -4.91 35.59 -23.16
C GLN A 238 -3.52 35.29 -22.55
N ASP A 239 -2.45 35.74 -23.20
CA ASP A 239 -1.08 35.65 -22.67
C ASP A 239 -0.75 36.70 -21.60
N ASN A 240 -1.58 37.75 -21.43
CA ASN A 240 -1.38 38.79 -20.43
C ASN A 240 -1.83 38.38 -19.02
N VAL A 241 -1.62 37.10 -18.67
CA VAL A 241 -1.67 36.59 -17.29
C VAL A 241 -0.33 35.94 -16.91
N PRO A 242 0.81 36.68 -16.91
CA PRO A 242 2.14 36.09 -16.67
C PRO A 242 2.24 35.42 -15.30
N ALA A 243 1.60 35.99 -14.27
CA ALA A 243 1.59 35.44 -12.92
C ALA A 243 1.01 34.03 -12.88
N LEU A 244 -0.05 33.74 -13.64
CA LEU A 244 -0.62 32.40 -13.76
C LEU A 244 0.29 31.46 -14.56
N ARG A 245 0.84 31.94 -15.69
CA ARG A 245 1.79 31.16 -16.51
C ARG A 245 3.00 30.71 -15.69
N THR A 246 3.55 31.60 -14.86
CA THR A 246 4.66 31.32 -13.94
C THR A 246 4.23 30.39 -12.80
N ALA A 247 3.16 30.73 -12.06
CA ALA A 247 2.71 29.93 -10.91
C ALA A 247 2.33 28.48 -11.28
N VAL A 248 1.78 28.27 -12.49
CA VAL A 248 1.50 26.93 -13.01
C VAL A 248 2.77 26.27 -13.55
N GLY A 249 3.67 26.99 -14.23
CA GLY A 249 4.92 26.42 -14.76
C GLY A 249 5.97 26.03 -13.71
N ASP A 250 5.93 26.67 -12.53
CA ASP A 250 6.83 26.41 -11.39
C ASP A 250 6.31 25.34 -10.42
N MET A 251 5.09 24.83 -10.64
CA MET A 251 4.46 23.86 -9.73
C MET A 251 5.06 22.45 -9.89
N ARG A 252 6.04 22.13 -9.02
CA ARG A 252 6.61 20.79 -8.89
C ARG A 252 5.74 19.89 -8.00
N VAL A 253 5.59 18.63 -8.38
CA VAL A 253 4.84 17.62 -7.60
C VAL A 253 5.78 16.50 -7.20
N GLY A 254 6.35 16.62 -6.00
CA GLY A 254 7.45 15.74 -5.60
C GLY A 254 8.75 16.10 -6.34
N ALA A 255 9.58 15.10 -6.64
CA ALA A 255 10.88 15.25 -7.29
C ALA A 255 10.76 15.32 -8.82
N THR A 256 10.07 14.36 -9.43
CA THR A 256 9.93 14.21 -10.89
C THR A 256 8.70 14.92 -11.45
N GLY A 257 7.65 15.09 -10.63
CA GLY A 257 6.37 15.62 -11.10
C GLY A 257 6.44 17.06 -11.61
N ARG A 258 5.89 17.31 -12.79
CA ARG A 258 5.80 18.63 -13.44
C ARG A 258 4.41 18.88 -14.00
N THR A 259 3.88 20.08 -13.77
CA THR A 259 2.68 20.62 -14.41
C THR A 259 2.91 21.03 -15.85
N PHE A 260 1.84 21.02 -16.64
CA PHE A 260 1.80 21.58 -18.00
C PHE A 260 0.38 21.99 -18.40
N VAL A 261 0.28 22.79 -19.47
CA VAL A 261 -0.98 23.10 -20.14
C VAL A 261 -0.81 23.08 -21.67
N ILE A 262 -1.71 22.40 -22.35
CA ILE A 262 -1.87 22.41 -23.82
C ILE A 262 -3.30 22.84 -24.19
N ASP A 263 -3.53 23.22 -25.45
CA ASP A 263 -4.91 23.39 -25.97
C ASP A 263 -5.48 22.10 -26.58
N SER A 264 -6.75 22.10 -26.99
CA SER A 264 -7.39 20.94 -27.65
C SER A 264 -6.81 20.59 -29.03
N GLN A 265 -5.92 21.41 -29.57
CA GLN A 265 -5.16 21.12 -30.80
C GLN A 265 -3.78 20.52 -30.48
N GLY A 266 -3.42 20.38 -29.20
CA GLY A 266 -2.11 19.90 -28.76
C GLY A 266 -1.00 20.95 -28.88
N SER A 267 -1.34 22.24 -28.96
CA SER A 267 -0.37 23.34 -28.91
C SER A 267 0.05 23.62 -27.47
N TRP A 268 1.33 23.97 -27.26
CA TRP A 268 1.82 24.32 -25.93
C TRP A 268 1.29 25.67 -25.47
N VAL A 269 0.54 25.70 -24.37
CA VAL A 269 0.21 26.93 -23.65
C VAL A 269 1.27 27.19 -22.59
N ILE A 270 1.44 26.25 -21.65
CA ILE A 270 2.46 26.26 -20.59
C ILE A 270 3.28 24.99 -20.70
N ARG A 271 4.57 25.13 -21.02
CA ARG A 271 5.52 24.01 -21.02
C ARG A 271 6.01 23.73 -19.59
N PRO A 272 6.29 22.47 -19.23
CA PRO A 272 7.16 22.15 -18.10
C PRO A 272 8.47 22.94 -18.16
N ARG A 273 8.92 23.48 -17.02
CA ARG A 273 10.11 24.34 -16.97
C ARG A 273 11.45 23.59 -17.03
N GLU A 274 11.44 22.29 -16.72
CA GLU A 274 12.60 21.39 -16.68
C GLU A 274 12.18 19.97 -17.11
N GLY A 275 12.66 19.48 -18.25
CA GLY A 275 12.30 18.16 -18.79
C GLY A 275 10.82 18.02 -19.16
N GLY A 276 10.37 16.81 -19.52
CA GLY A 276 8.95 16.47 -19.65
C GLY A 276 8.19 17.00 -20.89
N SER A 277 8.67 18.08 -21.55
CA SER A 277 8.07 18.54 -22.82
C SER A 277 8.17 17.47 -23.91
N ASP A 278 9.33 16.83 -24.02
CA ASP A 278 9.59 15.77 -25.00
C ASP A 278 8.98 14.43 -24.56
N ALA A 279 8.96 14.15 -23.25
CA ALA A 279 8.22 13.01 -22.68
C ALA A 279 6.76 13.00 -23.14
N LEU A 280 6.11 14.17 -23.14
CA LEU A 280 4.71 14.32 -23.53
C LEU A 280 4.50 14.37 -25.05
N GLN A 281 5.55 14.44 -25.87
CA GLN A 281 5.43 14.56 -27.34
C GLN A 281 4.69 13.37 -28.01
N PRO A 282 4.84 12.10 -27.60
CA PRO A 282 4.08 10.99 -28.17
C PRO A 282 2.59 11.03 -27.81
N VAL A 283 2.25 11.50 -26.60
CA VAL A 283 0.89 11.47 -26.04
C VAL A 283 0.10 12.77 -26.22
N ARG A 284 0.74 13.88 -26.63
CA ARG A 284 0.11 15.21 -26.68
C ARG A 284 -1.17 15.26 -27.52
N GLY A 285 -1.24 14.49 -28.61
CA GLY A 285 -2.43 14.37 -29.45
C GLY A 285 -3.58 13.62 -28.77
N GLU A 286 -3.29 12.59 -28.00
CA GLU A 286 -4.30 11.84 -27.24
C GLU A 286 -4.85 12.66 -26.07
N LEU A 287 -3.98 13.36 -25.33
CA LEU A 287 -4.36 14.29 -24.27
C LEU A 287 -5.28 15.41 -24.81
N ALA A 288 -4.90 16.01 -25.94
CA ALA A 288 -5.67 17.05 -26.62
C ALA A 288 -7.03 16.55 -27.13
N ALA A 289 -7.09 15.34 -27.71
CA ALA A 289 -8.32 14.72 -28.20
C ALA A 289 -9.25 14.20 -27.09
N SER A 290 -8.70 13.89 -25.91
CA SER A 290 -9.44 13.31 -24.78
C SER A 290 -9.95 14.36 -23.80
N GLY A 291 -9.19 15.41 -23.53
CA GLY A 291 -9.56 16.49 -22.59
C GLY A 291 -10.97 17.05 -22.82
N PRO A 292 -11.33 17.51 -24.03
CA PRO A 292 -12.67 18.03 -24.34
C PRO A 292 -13.82 17.03 -24.19
N ARG A 293 -13.54 15.73 -23.99
CA ARG A 293 -14.54 14.67 -23.74
C ARG A 293 -14.77 14.41 -22.25
N LEU A 294 -13.95 14.97 -21.37
CA LEU A 294 -14.08 14.80 -19.92
C LEU A 294 -15.30 15.57 -19.39
N ALA A 295 -16.02 14.96 -18.46
CA ALA A 295 -17.09 15.66 -17.73
C ALA A 295 -16.52 16.86 -16.94
N PRO A 296 -17.23 17.99 -16.81
CA PRO A 296 -16.74 19.16 -16.09
C PRO A 296 -16.36 18.84 -14.63
N GLY A 297 -15.06 18.81 -14.34
CA GLY A 297 -14.51 18.47 -13.03
C GLY A 297 -13.83 17.10 -12.94
N ALA A 298 -13.98 16.23 -13.94
CA ALA A 298 -13.28 14.95 -13.97
C ALA A 298 -11.77 15.13 -14.19
N VAL A 299 -11.00 14.25 -13.55
CA VAL A 299 -9.58 14.02 -13.84
C VAL A 299 -9.47 12.64 -14.49
N ALA A 300 -8.64 12.52 -15.52
CA ALA A 300 -8.32 11.27 -16.19
C ALA A 300 -6.83 10.93 -16.02
N GLU A 301 -6.51 9.66 -16.20
CA GLU A 301 -5.14 9.15 -16.23
C GLU A 301 -4.77 8.71 -17.65
N LEU A 302 -3.53 8.97 -18.04
CA LEU A 302 -2.88 8.35 -19.18
C LEU A 302 -1.49 7.88 -18.73
N THR A 303 -1.10 6.66 -19.09
CA THR A 303 0.24 6.12 -18.81
C THR A 303 0.99 5.87 -20.11
N HIS A 304 2.25 6.30 -20.19
CA HIS A 304 3.11 5.99 -21.34
C HIS A 304 4.54 5.70 -20.90
N THR A 305 5.37 5.27 -21.85
CA THR A 305 6.81 5.10 -21.67
C THR A 305 7.55 6.28 -22.31
N GLU A 306 8.52 6.86 -21.61
CA GLU A 306 9.53 7.77 -22.15
C GLU A 306 10.78 6.95 -22.48
N GLU A 307 11.11 6.86 -23.77
CA GLU A 307 12.40 6.36 -24.25
C GLU A 307 13.44 7.48 -24.11
N ARG A 308 14.55 7.25 -23.39
CA ARG A 308 15.60 8.26 -23.23
C ARG A 308 16.68 8.10 -24.30
N GLY A 309 16.92 9.16 -25.05
CA GLY A 309 17.92 9.20 -26.14
C GLY A 309 19.39 9.08 -25.70
N ASP A 310 19.66 8.96 -24.40
CA ASP A 310 20.99 8.75 -23.81
C ASP A 310 21.34 7.26 -23.60
N GLY A 311 20.41 6.34 -23.92
CA GLY A 311 20.59 4.90 -23.71
C GLY A 311 20.25 4.41 -22.29
N SER A 312 19.73 5.28 -21.42
CA SER A 312 19.11 4.88 -20.15
C SER A 312 17.91 3.96 -20.38
N PRO A 313 17.55 3.09 -19.40
CA PRO A 313 16.35 2.29 -19.51
C PRO A 313 15.08 3.15 -19.64
N PRO A 314 14.08 2.71 -20.41
CA PRO A 314 12.81 3.42 -20.57
C PRO A 314 12.07 3.64 -19.26
N VAL A 315 11.44 4.81 -19.12
CA VAL A 315 10.79 5.25 -17.89
C VAL A 315 9.29 5.35 -18.08
N ARG A 316 8.51 4.63 -17.27
CA ARG A 316 7.05 4.78 -17.27
C ARG A 316 6.64 6.09 -16.58
N LYS A 317 5.77 6.84 -17.25
CA LYS A 317 5.18 8.10 -16.79
C LYS A 317 3.70 7.90 -16.51
N VAL A 318 3.22 8.57 -15.46
CA VAL A 318 1.79 8.75 -15.19
C VAL A 318 1.45 10.21 -15.48
N VAL A 319 0.42 10.43 -16.30
CA VAL A 319 -0.12 11.75 -16.63
C VAL A 319 -1.53 11.85 -16.07
N ARG A 320 -1.74 12.70 -15.07
CA ARG A 320 -3.09 13.06 -14.60
C ARG A 320 -3.51 14.39 -15.22
N PHE A 321 -4.69 14.45 -15.79
CA PHE A 321 -5.14 15.63 -16.54
C PHE A 321 -6.64 15.90 -16.44
N THR A 322 -7.02 17.16 -16.58
CA THR A 322 -8.40 17.66 -16.63
C THR A 322 -8.56 18.67 -17.75
N TYR A 323 -9.79 19.09 -18.03
CA TYR A 323 -10.10 20.08 -19.05
C TYR A 323 -10.79 21.31 -18.47
N PHE A 324 -10.32 22.48 -18.88
CA PHE A 324 -10.84 23.79 -18.52
C PHE A 324 -11.41 24.47 -19.77
N ALA A 325 -12.65 24.10 -20.09
CA ALA A 325 -13.39 24.54 -21.26
C ALA A 325 -13.42 26.06 -21.53
N PRO A 326 -13.50 26.98 -20.54
CA PRO A 326 -13.57 28.42 -20.81
C PRO A 326 -12.37 28.96 -21.61
N TRP A 327 -11.21 28.34 -21.47
CA TRP A 327 -9.98 28.72 -22.17
C TRP A 327 -9.48 27.66 -23.16
N ASP A 328 -10.21 26.54 -23.32
CA ASP A 328 -9.83 25.39 -24.14
C ASP A 328 -8.51 24.73 -23.70
N TRP A 329 -8.28 24.66 -22.38
CA TRP A 329 -7.02 24.19 -21.79
C TRP A 329 -7.14 22.75 -21.27
N VAL A 330 -6.27 21.85 -21.74
CA VAL A 330 -5.98 20.58 -21.08
C VAL A 330 -4.85 20.82 -20.09
N ILE A 331 -5.18 20.72 -18.80
CA ILE A 331 -4.29 20.98 -17.67
C ILE A 331 -3.84 19.63 -17.11
N GLY A 332 -2.54 19.41 -16.96
CA GLY A 332 -2.03 18.13 -16.47
C GLY A 332 -0.79 18.21 -15.59
N VAL A 333 -0.52 17.10 -14.91
CA VAL A 333 0.72 16.78 -14.19
C VAL A 333 1.26 15.49 -14.78
N VAL A 334 2.52 15.50 -15.20
CA VAL A 334 3.31 14.29 -15.56
C VAL A 334 4.28 13.97 -14.42
N VAL A 335 4.38 12.71 -14.03
CA VAL A 335 5.27 12.22 -12.95
C VAL A 335 5.85 10.85 -13.33
N ASP A 336 7.05 10.51 -12.84
CA ASP A 336 7.62 9.18 -13.03
C ASP A 336 6.86 8.16 -12.17
N GLU A 337 6.43 7.03 -12.75
CA GLU A 337 5.68 6.01 -12.02
C GLU A 337 6.49 5.43 -10.85
N ALA A 338 7.82 5.39 -11.00
CA ALA A 338 8.72 4.97 -9.93
C ALA A 338 8.51 5.79 -8.65
N GLU A 339 8.36 7.12 -8.75
CA GLU A 339 8.12 7.99 -7.58
C GLU A 339 6.73 7.74 -6.96
N VAL A 340 5.72 7.46 -7.79
CA VAL A 340 4.37 7.08 -7.32
C VAL A 340 4.41 5.79 -6.48
N GLN A 341 5.39 4.91 -6.73
CA GLN A 341 5.60 3.63 -6.02
C GLN A 341 6.66 3.70 -4.90
N GLU A 342 7.66 4.58 -4.99
CA GLU A 342 8.92 4.55 -4.22
C GLU A 342 8.73 4.62 -2.69
N VAL A 343 7.72 5.36 -2.21
CA VAL A 343 7.39 5.46 -0.78
C VAL A 343 7.15 4.08 -0.14
N SER A 344 6.68 3.11 -0.94
CA SER A 344 6.48 1.71 -0.53
C SER A 344 7.80 0.99 -0.23
N ALA A 345 8.88 1.32 -0.94
CA ALA A 345 10.18 0.64 -0.83
C ALA A 345 10.84 0.86 0.53
N GLY A 346 10.69 2.05 1.12
CA GLY A 346 11.17 2.34 2.48
C GLY A 346 10.52 1.45 3.54
N VAL A 347 9.21 1.23 3.44
CA VAL A 347 8.45 0.33 4.34
C VAL A 347 8.94 -1.12 4.20
N VAL A 348 9.18 -1.58 2.98
CA VAL A 348 9.72 -2.93 2.69
C VAL A 348 11.14 -3.09 3.24
N ALA A 349 12.00 -2.07 3.08
CA ALA A 349 13.37 -2.08 3.59
C ALA A 349 13.40 -2.21 5.12
N GLN A 350 12.59 -1.42 5.83
CA GLN A 350 12.48 -1.48 7.30
C GLN A 350 11.94 -2.85 7.77
N GLY A 351 10.93 -3.40 7.08
CA GLY A 351 10.39 -4.74 7.36
C GLY A 351 11.44 -5.86 7.21
N ARG A 352 12.35 -5.75 6.24
CA ARG A 352 13.42 -6.74 6.02
C ARG A 352 14.33 -6.91 7.23
N HIS A 353 14.70 -5.83 7.91
CA HIS A 353 15.56 -5.90 9.10
C HIS A 353 14.89 -6.65 10.26
N GLN A 354 13.58 -6.45 10.48
CA GLN A 354 12.83 -7.17 11.51
C GLN A 354 12.75 -8.67 11.23
N VAL A 355 12.49 -9.07 9.97
CA VAL A 355 12.47 -10.48 9.56
C VAL A 355 13.84 -11.15 9.73
N VAL A 356 14.94 -10.47 9.38
CA VAL A 356 16.30 -10.99 9.57
C VAL A 356 16.63 -11.18 11.05
N LEU A 357 16.29 -10.21 11.91
CA LEU A 357 16.48 -10.31 13.36
C LEU A 357 15.66 -11.46 13.96
N LEU A 358 14.38 -11.58 13.63
CA LEU A 358 13.52 -12.65 14.14
C LEU A 358 13.96 -14.04 13.65
N GLY A 359 14.43 -14.13 12.41
CA GLY A 359 15.03 -15.34 11.84
C GLY A 359 16.33 -15.75 12.55
N ALA A 360 17.23 -14.78 12.83
CA ALA A 360 18.47 -15.02 13.57
C ALA A 360 18.21 -15.51 15.01
N ILE A 361 17.27 -14.87 15.72
CA ILE A 361 16.84 -15.30 17.07
C ILE A 361 16.25 -16.72 17.04
N SER A 362 15.40 -17.01 16.04
CA SER A 362 14.79 -18.34 15.88
C SER A 362 15.82 -19.42 15.55
N GLY A 363 16.83 -19.10 14.72
CA GLY A 363 17.95 -19.98 14.40
C GLY A 363 18.85 -20.26 15.61
N ALA A 364 19.18 -19.21 16.39
CA ALA A 364 19.96 -19.36 17.62
C ALA A 364 19.23 -20.22 18.66
N ALA A 365 17.92 -20.01 18.84
CA ALA A 365 17.08 -20.83 19.71
C ALA A 365 17.03 -22.30 19.26
N LEU A 366 16.92 -22.56 17.95
CA LEU A 366 16.98 -23.92 17.39
C LEU A 366 18.32 -24.61 17.67
N VAL A 367 19.44 -23.92 17.45
CA VAL A 367 20.78 -24.45 17.74
C VAL A 367 20.95 -24.75 19.23
N ALA A 368 20.47 -23.88 20.12
CA ALA A 368 20.48 -24.11 21.56
C ALA A 368 19.64 -25.33 21.97
N ILE A 369 18.42 -25.48 21.42
CA ILE A 369 17.53 -26.64 21.70
C ILE A 369 18.15 -27.95 21.18
N LEU A 370 18.70 -27.95 19.97
CA LEU A 370 19.37 -29.12 19.39
C LEU A 370 20.61 -29.52 20.21
N THR A 371 21.41 -28.54 20.62
CA THR A 371 22.60 -28.76 21.47
C THR A 371 22.20 -29.34 22.82
N CYS A 372 21.20 -28.75 23.47
CA CYS A 372 20.64 -29.25 24.74
C CYS A 372 20.12 -30.69 24.61
N ALA A 373 19.35 -30.99 23.55
CA ALA A 373 18.87 -32.35 23.29
C ALA A 373 20.01 -33.35 23.06
N LEU A 374 21.07 -32.98 22.34
CA LEU A 374 22.25 -33.82 22.13
C LEU A 374 23.05 -34.04 23.42
N VAL A 375 23.14 -33.03 24.29
CA VAL A 375 23.76 -33.16 25.62
C VAL A 375 22.94 -34.14 26.47
N LEU A 376 21.64 -33.90 26.69
CA LEU A 376 20.77 -34.79 27.50
C LEU A 376 20.70 -36.22 26.94
N ALA A 377 20.75 -36.39 25.62
CA ALA A 377 20.80 -37.71 24.98
C ALA A 377 22.10 -38.48 25.30
N ARG A 378 23.21 -37.77 25.49
CA ARG A 378 24.54 -38.33 25.82
C ARG A 378 24.75 -38.50 27.32
N THR A 379 24.39 -37.52 28.15
CA THR A 379 24.65 -37.54 29.60
C THR A 379 23.63 -38.36 30.38
N ILE A 380 22.35 -38.31 30.01
CA ILE A 380 21.26 -38.99 30.75
C ILE A 380 20.77 -40.22 29.98
N CYS A 381 20.37 -40.05 28.72
CA CYS A 381 19.68 -41.11 27.96
C CYS A 381 20.59 -42.24 27.44
N ARG A 382 21.92 -42.14 27.62
CA ARG A 382 22.87 -43.22 27.31
C ARG A 382 23.23 -44.04 28.56
N PRO A 383 23.68 -43.44 29.69
CA PRO A 383 23.95 -44.20 30.90
C PRO A 383 22.71 -44.91 31.47
N ILE A 384 21.52 -44.29 31.46
CA ILE A 384 20.28 -44.97 31.90
C ILE A 384 20.00 -46.22 31.05
N ALA A 385 20.23 -46.16 29.73
CA ALA A 385 20.03 -47.32 28.86
C ALA A 385 21.03 -48.45 29.15
N GLN A 386 22.29 -48.10 29.49
CA GLN A 386 23.31 -49.08 29.91
C GLN A 386 22.97 -49.72 31.26
N VAL A 387 22.44 -48.95 32.23
CA VAL A 387 21.95 -49.47 33.52
C VAL A 387 20.78 -50.45 33.31
N VAL A 388 19.80 -50.11 32.45
CA VAL A 388 18.67 -50.99 32.14
C VAL A 388 19.15 -52.29 31.47
N GLN A 389 20.03 -52.21 30.47
CA GLN A 389 20.58 -53.40 29.79
C GLN A 389 21.40 -54.30 30.72
N ALA A 390 22.14 -53.73 31.68
CA ALA A 390 22.84 -54.52 32.70
C ALA A 390 21.86 -55.20 33.68
N LEU A 391 20.78 -54.52 34.06
CA LEU A 391 19.72 -55.08 34.91
C LEU A 391 18.95 -56.21 34.20
N GLU A 392 18.64 -56.05 32.91
CA GLU A 392 18.02 -57.08 32.07
C GLU A 392 18.92 -58.33 31.94
N ALA A 393 20.23 -58.13 31.70
CA ALA A 393 21.20 -59.22 31.69
C ALA A 393 21.30 -59.93 33.05
N THR A 394 21.31 -59.17 34.15
CA THR A 394 21.31 -59.71 35.53
C THR A 394 20.06 -60.55 35.80
N ALA A 395 18.89 -60.12 35.32
CA ALA A 395 17.64 -60.86 35.43
C ALA A 395 17.63 -62.15 34.58
N ALA A 396 18.39 -62.18 33.48
CA ALA A 396 18.67 -63.38 32.68
C ALA A 396 19.83 -64.23 33.24
N ALA A 397 20.30 -63.96 34.47
CA ALA A 397 21.44 -64.60 35.14
C ALA A 397 22.83 -64.41 34.45
N ASP A 398 22.96 -63.46 33.52
CA ASP A 398 24.25 -63.01 32.99
C ASP A 398 24.90 -61.99 33.97
N PHE A 399 25.62 -62.51 34.95
CA PHE A 399 26.40 -61.71 35.91
C PHE A 399 27.78 -61.25 35.38
N SER A 400 28.04 -61.37 34.07
CA SER A 400 29.32 -60.94 33.48
C SER A 400 29.36 -59.44 33.21
N ARG A 401 28.21 -58.82 32.92
CA ARG A 401 28.10 -57.41 32.56
C ARG A 401 28.21 -56.50 33.78
N ARG A 402 28.87 -55.36 33.60
CA ARG A 402 28.94 -54.27 34.58
C ARG A 402 28.58 -52.95 33.92
N VAL A 403 28.06 -52.01 34.69
CA VAL A 403 27.85 -50.62 34.26
C VAL A 403 29.14 -49.85 34.48
N GLU A 404 29.62 -49.16 33.45
CA GLU A 404 30.73 -48.22 33.59
C GLU A 404 30.25 -46.93 34.27
N VAL A 405 30.75 -46.65 35.48
CA VAL A 405 30.29 -45.51 36.30
C VAL A 405 31.09 -44.25 35.94
N THR A 406 30.63 -43.54 34.92
CA THR A 406 31.29 -42.34 34.37
C THR A 406 30.78 -41.02 34.93
N SER A 407 29.68 -41.02 35.71
CA SER A 407 29.13 -39.83 36.38
C SER A 407 29.07 -39.98 37.91
N ARG A 408 28.92 -38.86 38.61
CA ARG A 408 28.74 -38.76 40.08
C ARG A 408 27.31 -38.38 40.49
N ASP A 409 26.41 -38.23 39.51
CA ASP A 409 24.99 -37.91 39.71
C ASP A 409 24.14 -39.13 40.14
N GLU A 410 22.82 -38.94 40.21
CA GLU A 410 21.81 -39.98 40.43
C GLU A 410 22.01 -41.24 39.57
N VAL A 411 22.35 -41.08 38.28
CA VAL A 411 22.53 -42.19 37.34
C VAL A 411 23.87 -42.90 37.60
N GLY A 412 24.91 -42.13 37.95
CA GLY A 412 26.17 -42.67 38.47
C GLY A 412 25.97 -43.54 39.72
N ARG A 413 25.19 -43.03 40.70
CA ARG A 413 24.83 -43.79 41.92
C ARG A 413 24.03 -45.05 41.59
N MET A 414 23.10 -45.00 40.63
CA MET A 414 22.36 -46.19 40.15
C MET A 414 23.28 -47.24 39.54
N GLY A 415 24.24 -46.85 38.68
CA GLY A 415 25.22 -47.76 38.09
C GLY A 415 26.12 -48.42 39.14
N ALA A 416 26.59 -47.64 40.13
CA ALA A 416 27.38 -48.15 41.24
C ALA A 416 26.59 -49.15 42.11
N ALA A 417 25.35 -48.81 42.49
CA ALA A 417 24.49 -49.69 43.29
C ALA A 417 24.16 -51.01 42.55
N LEU A 418 23.91 -50.95 41.24
CA LEU A 418 23.68 -52.15 40.42
C LEU A 418 24.92 -53.04 40.36
N ASN A 419 26.13 -52.47 40.18
CA ASN A 419 27.37 -53.24 40.21
C ASN A 419 27.58 -53.97 41.56
N THR A 420 27.23 -53.32 42.68
CA THR A 420 27.26 -53.95 44.02
C THR A 420 26.27 -55.11 44.12
N ALA A 421 25.05 -54.94 43.60
CA ALA A 421 24.04 -56.00 43.58
C ALA A 421 24.46 -57.20 42.70
N ILE A 422 25.04 -56.94 41.52
CA ILE A 422 25.59 -57.98 40.63
C ILE A 422 26.72 -58.76 41.33
N ALA A 423 27.62 -58.06 42.05
CA ALA A 423 28.68 -58.72 42.82
C ALA A 423 28.13 -59.62 43.93
N ALA A 424 27.10 -59.17 44.67
CA ALA A 424 26.46 -59.94 45.72
C ALA A 424 25.71 -61.18 45.18
N LEU A 425 24.95 -61.03 44.08
CA LEU A 425 24.25 -62.14 43.42
C LEU A 425 25.23 -63.17 42.86
N ARG A 426 26.33 -62.71 42.23
CA ARG A 426 27.39 -63.59 41.75
C ARG A 426 28.05 -64.36 42.89
N ALA A 427 28.39 -63.69 44.00
CA ALA A 427 28.96 -64.36 45.18
C ALA A 427 27.99 -65.40 45.78
N SER A 428 26.68 -65.09 45.81
CA SER A 428 25.64 -66.04 46.21
C SER A 428 25.59 -67.26 45.28
N LYS A 429 25.71 -67.05 43.95
CA LYS A 429 25.69 -68.14 42.97
C LYS A 429 26.93 -69.01 43.01
N GLU A 430 28.11 -68.42 43.18
CA GLU A 430 29.37 -69.15 43.38
C GLU A 430 29.37 -69.93 44.73
N ALA A 431 28.68 -69.42 45.75
CA ALA A 431 28.46 -70.14 47.01
C ALA A 431 27.49 -71.31 46.87
N GLU A 432 26.35 -71.13 46.17
CA GLU A 432 25.42 -72.21 45.83
C GLU A 432 26.12 -73.33 45.03
N GLN A 433 26.95 -72.97 44.04
CA GLN A 433 27.70 -73.95 43.25
C GLN A 433 28.69 -74.72 44.11
N LYS A 434 29.49 -74.04 44.95
CA LYS A 434 30.43 -74.69 45.89
C LYS A 434 29.72 -75.54 46.94
N GLN A 435 28.48 -75.22 47.31
CA GLN A 435 27.68 -76.07 48.19
C GLN A 435 27.18 -77.31 47.44
N ALA A 436 26.62 -77.15 46.24
CA ALA A 436 26.18 -78.27 45.41
C ALA A 436 27.33 -79.22 45.00
N GLU A 437 28.55 -78.71 44.83
CA GLU A 437 29.77 -79.52 44.63
C GLU A 437 30.12 -80.33 45.88
N LYS A 438 30.07 -79.72 47.06
CA LYS A 438 30.26 -80.44 48.35
C LYS A 438 29.19 -81.49 48.59
N ASP A 439 27.92 -81.17 48.30
CA ASP A 439 26.80 -82.09 48.48
C ASP A 439 26.90 -83.29 47.52
N ARG A 440 27.36 -83.06 46.28
CA ARG A 440 27.68 -84.13 45.32
C ARG A 440 28.84 -85.00 45.80
N ALA A 441 29.95 -84.39 46.21
CA ALA A 441 31.12 -85.13 46.73
C ALA A 441 30.77 -85.93 48.00
N ALA A 442 29.91 -85.40 48.87
CA ALA A 442 29.39 -86.12 50.03
C ALA A 442 28.51 -87.31 49.62
N ALA A 443 27.61 -87.14 48.64
CA ALA A 443 26.78 -88.22 48.12
C ALA A 443 27.58 -89.31 47.40
N GLU A 444 28.68 -88.97 46.71
CA GLU A 444 29.60 -89.95 46.11
C GLU A 444 30.40 -90.71 47.17
N ALA A 445 30.91 -90.02 48.20
CA ALA A 445 31.54 -90.67 49.34
C ALA A 445 30.57 -91.57 50.14
N GLU A 446 29.29 -91.21 50.24
CA GLU A 446 28.26 -92.05 50.84
C GLU A 446 27.95 -93.29 49.96
N ARG A 447 27.88 -93.14 48.63
CA ARG A 447 27.75 -94.27 47.70
C ARG A 447 28.93 -95.25 47.79
N GLN A 448 30.15 -94.76 47.90
CA GLN A 448 31.34 -95.60 48.11
C GLN A 448 31.25 -96.38 49.43
N ARG A 449 30.89 -95.72 50.53
CA ARG A 449 30.68 -96.36 51.85
C ARG A 449 29.51 -97.36 51.85
N ALA A 450 28.49 -97.14 51.02
CA ALA A 450 27.39 -98.09 50.82
C ALA A 450 27.85 -99.35 50.07
N ALA A 451 28.71 -99.22 49.05
CA ALA A 451 29.33 -100.34 48.37
C ALA A 451 30.22 -101.18 49.30
N GLU A 452 31.10 -100.55 50.08
CA GLU A 452 31.93 -101.23 51.09
C GLU A 452 31.09 -101.96 52.17
N ARG A 453 29.87 -101.49 52.46
CA ARG A 453 28.95 -102.16 53.37
C ARG A 453 28.26 -103.38 52.77
N ALA A 454 28.06 -103.40 51.44
CA ALA A 454 27.45 -104.54 50.76
C ALA A 454 28.38 -105.77 50.81
N GLU A 455 29.68 -105.59 50.52
CA GLU A 455 30.67 -106.67 50.55
C GLU A 455 30.84 -107.28 51.96
N ARG A 456 30.85 -106.44 53.00
CA ARG A 456 31.08 -106.87 54.39
C ARG A 456 29.86 -107.53 55.05
N GLY A 457 28.71 -107.60 54.39
CA GLY A 457 27.47 -108.16 54.94
C GLY A 457 27.34 -109.69 54.85
N ALA A 458 28.17 -110.35 54.05
CA ALA A 458 27.90 -111.71 53.56
C ALA A 458 28.64 -112.86 54.30
N SER A 459 28.71 -112.87 55.65
CA SER A 459 29.11 -114.10 56.38
C SER A 459 28.76 -114.20 57.88
N ARG A 460 28.18 -115.36 58.22
CA ARG A 460 28.08 -116.08 59.52
C ARG A 460 27.15 -115.58 60.66
N PRO A 461 26.56 -116.49 61.48
CA PRO A 461 25.51 -116.15 62.46
C PRO A 461 25.82 -116.39 63.97
N ARG A 462 25.13 -115.60 64.81
CA ARG A 462 24.57 -115.86 66.16
C ARG A 462 25.16 -116.92 67.14
N ARG A 463 25.43 -116.45 68.38
CA ARG A 463 24.96 -116.99 69.69
C ARG A 463 25.04 -115.84 70.74
N THR A 464 23.96 -115.37 71.37
CA THR A 464 23.38 -115.79 72.70
C THR A 464 24.42 -115.98 73.82
N GLY A 465 24.36 -115.33 75.00
CA GLY A 465 23.44 -114.34 75.64
C GLY A 465 24.07 -113.86 76.98
N ARG A 466 23.56 -112.85 77.71
CA ARG A 466 22.50 -112.92 78.76
C ARG A 466 22.15 -111.49 79.30
N ARG A 467 21.18 -111.39 80.23
CA ARG A 467 20.54 -110.17 80.81
C ARG A 467 21.09 -109.81 82.23
N PRO A 468 20.78 -108.66 82.91
CA PRO A 468 19.42 -108.08 83.13
C PRO A 468 19.27 -106.53 83.19
N ARG A 469 18.11 -106.05 83.68
CA ARG A 469 17.68 -104.64 83.95
C ARG A 469 17.50 -104.40 85.47
N PRO A 470 17.43 -103.14 85.95
CA PRO A 470 16.15 -102.56 86.45
C PRO A 470 15.71 -101.23 85.75
N SER A 471 14.96 -100.34 86.43
CA SER A 471 14.21 -99.21 85.82
C SER A 471 13.71 -98.13 86.81
N GLY A 472 13.52 -96.87 86.33
CA GLY A 472 12.88 -95.74 87.04
C GLY A 472 13.84 -94.83 87.83
N SER A 473 13.51 -93.57 88.22
CA SER A 473 12.44 -92.62 87.81
C SER A 473 12.66 -91.24 88.50
N GLY A 474 12.31 -90.08 87.87
CA GLY A 474 12.48 -88.73 88.49
C GLY A 474 11.78 -87.55 87.77
N ARG A 475 11.56 -86.41 88.47
CA ARG A 475 10.77 -85.17 88.13
C ARG A 475 11.12 -84.04 89.15
N PRO A 476 10.54 -82.79 89.21
CA PRO A 476 9.62 -81.99 88.33
C PRO A 476 9.96 -80.45 88.19
N SER A 477 8.98 -79.63 87.70
CA SER A 477 8.89 -78.11 87.67
C SER A 477 9.54 -77.35 86.48
N GLY A 478 9.28 -76.06 86.15
CA GLY A 478 8.31 -75.00 86.61
C GLY A 478 9.00 -73.63 86.94
N PRO A 479 8.36 -72.41 86.96
CA PRO A 479 7.02 -71.97 86.48
C PRO A 479 6.93 -70.56 85.74
N SER A 480 5.73 -70.17 85.24
CA SER A 480 5.18 -68.77 85.01
C SER A 480 5.93 -67.72 84.11
N ALA A 481 5.33 -66.68 83.48
CA ALA A 481 3.98 -66.25 82.98
C ALA A 481 4.19 -64.93 82.13
N SER A 482 3.28 -64.04 81.66
CA SER A 482 1.81 -63.82 81.65
C SER A 482 1.40 -62.77 80.55
N ALA A 483 0.08 -62.55 80.30
CA ALA A 483 -0.58 -61.35 79.69
C ALA A 483 -0.23 -60.89 78.22
N SER A 484 -1.10 -60.25 77.40
CA SER A 484 -2.54 -59.85 77.47
C SER A 484 -3.23 -59.73 76.07
N ARG A 485 -4.54 -59.39 76.03
CA ARG A 485 -5.54 -59.41 74.91
C ARG A 485 -6.18 -57.98 74.72
N PRO A 486 -7.29 -57.73 73.96
CA PRO A 486 -7.72 -58.06 72.57
C PRO A 486 -8.47 -56.88 71.82
N ARG A 487 -9.13 -57.18 70.67
CA ARG A 487 -10.25 -56.50 69.91
C ARG A 487 -9.86 -56.16 68.44
N ARG A 488 -10.61 -56.38 67.34
CA ARG A 488 -11.99 -56.81 66.96
C ARG A 488 -13.00 -55.68 66.58
N THR A 489 -13.66 -55.85 65.42
CA THR A 489 -14.77 -55.05 64.81
C THR A 489 -14.36 -53.69 64.21
N ALA A 490 -15.07 -53.07 63.25
CA ALA A 490 -16.38 -53.38 62.61
C ALA A 490 -16.39 -53.13 61.08
N SER A 491 -17.57 -53.04 60.43
CA SER A 491 -17.73 -52.95 58.96
C SER A 491 -18.79 -51.94 58.50
N ARG A 492 -18.83 -51.72 57.16
CA ARG A 492 -19.98 -51.26 56.33
C ARG A 492 -20.38 -49.77 56.22
N ARG A 493 -20.57 -49.40 54.93
CA ARG A 493 -21.75 -48.69 54.31
C ARG A 493 -21.81 -47.15 54.15
N ARG A 494 -21.64 -46.76 52.87
CA ARG A 494 -22.63 -46.07 51.97
C ARG A 494 -22.99 -44.58 52.15
N ARG A 495 -23.20 -43.95 50.96
CA ARG A 495 -23.95 -42.69 50.67
C ARG A 495 -23.29 -41.40 51.20
N THR A 496 -23.45 -40.19 50.61
CA THR A 496 -24.08 -39.71 49.35
C THR A 496 -23.44 -38.35 48.95
N GLY A 497 -23.42 -37.95 47.66
CA GLY A 497 -22.91 -36.60 47.31
C GLY A 497 -22.75 -36.20 45.82
N ARG A 498 -23.85 -35.87 45.14
CA ARG A 498 -23.95 -34.93 43.99
C ARG A 498 -25.30 -34.21 44.16
N PRO A 499 -25.41 -32.88 44.01
CA PRO A 499 -25.34 -32.15 42.72
C PRO A 499 -24.10 -31.20 42.64
N ARG A 500 -23.68 -30.60 41.51
CA ARG A 500 -24.34 -29.83 40.41
C ARG A 500 -24.52 -28.31 40.77
N PRO A 501 -24.86 -27.39 39.85
CA PRO A 501 -23.88 -26.41 39.35
C PRO A 501 -24.22 -24.93 39.65
N ALA A 502 -23.27 -24.02 39.42
CA ALA A 502 -23.50 -22.57 39.44
C ALA A 502 -23.39 -21.96 38.03
N ARG A 503 -24.51 -21.39 37.53
CA ARG A 503 -24.57 -20.49 36.38
C ARG A 503 -25.03 -19.12 36.88
N ARG A 504 -24.19 -18.08 36.74
CA ARG A 504 -24.59 -16.66 36.61
C ARG A 504 -23.56 -16.00 35.68
N SER A 505 -23.85 -15.24 34.62
CA SER A 505 -24.96 -14.34 34.24
C SER A 505 -24.78 -12.89 34.72
N GLY A 506 -24.58 -11.98 33.76
CA GLY A 506 -24.23 -10.56 33.97
C GLY A 506 -22.77 -10.28 33.62
N ARG A 507 -22.40 -9.18 32.96
CA ARG A 507 -23.20 -8.05 32.39
C ARG A 507 -22.46 -7.44 31.17
N ARG A 508 -23.21 -6.84 30.23
CA ARG A 508 -22.70 -5.72 29.39
C ARG A 508 -22.80 -4.42 30.19
N PRO A 509 -21.95 -3.42 29.92
CA PRO A 509 -22.36 -2.28 29.07
C PRO A 509 -21.59 -2.28 27.72
N CYS A 510 -21.96 -1.55 26.66
CA CYS A 510 -21.85 -0.09 26.44
C CYS A 510 -20.46 0.48 26.82
N GLY A 511 -19.80 1.29 26.00
CA GLY A 511 -20.27 2.02 24.81
C GLY A 511 -20.09 3.53 25.03
N THR A 512 -19.89 4.29 23.95
CA THR A 512 -19.26 5.62 23.93
C THR A 512 -17.74 5.57 24.22
N ARG A 513 -16.92 6.45 23.63
CA ARG A 513 -17.24 7.60 22.77
C ARG A 513 -16.45 7.55 21.46
#